data_AF-A0AAN8C8F9-F1
#
_entry.id   AF-A0AAN8C8F9-F1
#
_cell.length_a   1.000
_cell.length_b   1.000
_cell.length_c   1.000
_cell.angle_alpha   90.00
_cell.angle_beta   90.00
_cell.angle_gamma   90.00
#
_symmetry.space_group_name_H-M   'P 1'
#
loop_
_entity.id
_entity.type
_entity.pdbx_description
1 polymer ?
#
loop_
_entity_poly.entity_id
_entity_poly.type
_entity_poly.pdbx_seq_one_letter_code
_entity_poly.pdbx_strand_id
1 'polypeptide(L)'
;MLRPRAWNMVEHNMMVGGKEAPGPLFDFGLLMFHCGEKLFRNGSGPFFYLSKVESFMEARLWKNIFVWTQLKLGLPLGSIKATVLIENVLAAFEMEEILYELREHSAGLNCGIWDYSASFINKFGRRQAFLLPDRSKYVNMEKRFLRSYMELLVQTCHRRGALATGGMAALLLPEDRDAYRTAMAAVSRLKLMEIQAGVDGFMVYDLGLIEPMQKLFQLHTEGDNQLHQLLEDVTVTPDDLLSMPSVSRSLIPH
;
A
#
# COMPACT_ATOMS: atom_id res chain seq x y z
N MET A 1 -8.80 -4.93 9.52
CA MET A 1 -9.07 -3.98 8.41
C MET A 1 -9.66 -4.75 7.24
N LEU A 2 -10.59 -4.19 6.48
CA LEU A 2 -11.12 -4.79 5.25
C LEU A 2 -10.52 -4.14 4.01
N ARG A 3 -10.13 -4.93 3.00
CA ARG A 3 -9.75 -4.42 1.68
C ARG A 3 -10.88 -4.70 0.67
N PRO A 4 -11.77 -3.74 0.37
CA PRO A 4 -12.77 -3.90 -0.68
C PRO A 4 -12.08 -4.10 -2.05
N ARG A 5 -12.83 -4.67 -3.00
CA ARG A 5 -12.43 -4.73 -4.42
C ARG A 5 -12.09 -3.34 -4.97
N ALA A 6 -11.28 -3.29 -6.02
CA ALA A 6 -10.89 -2.05 -6.70
C ALA A 6 -12.02 -1.50 -7.60
N TRP A 7 -11.95 -0.21 -7.97
CA TRP A 7 -12.97 0.48 -8.78
C TRP A 7 -13.28 -0.15 -10.14
N ASN A 8 -12.33 -0.88 -10.71
CA ASN A 8 -12.50 -1.59 -11.98
C ASN A 8 -13.23 -2.94 -11.86
N MET A 9 -13.66 -3.35 -10.66
CA MET A 9 -14.36 -4.60 -10.43
C MET A 9 -15.85 -4.37 -10.20
N VAL A 10 -16.68 -5.28 -10.72
CA VAL A 10 -18.15 -5.26 -10.63
C VAL A 10 -18.68 -6.41 -9.76
N GLU A 11 -19.86 -6.23 -9.17
CA GLU A 11 -20.64 -7.28 -8.54
C GLU A 11 -21.73 -7.78 -9.48
N HIS A 12 -21.50 -8.93 -10.11
CA HIS A 12 -22.39 -9.50 -11.12
C HIS A 12 -23.75 -9.95 -10.58
N ASN A 13 -23.86 -10.17 -9.26
CA ASN A 13 -25.08 -10.69 -8.65
C ASN A 13 -25.97 -9.61 -8.02
N MET A 14 -25.65 -8.33 -8.22
CA MET A 14 -26.41 -7.21 -7.65
C MET A 14 -26.68 -6.14 -8.70
N MET A 15 -27.95 -5.79 -8.88
CA MET A 15 -28.40 -4.78 -9.83
C MET A 15 -29.07 -3.61 -9.13
N VAL A 16 -28.69 -2.37 -9.47
CA VAL A 16 -29.32 -1.14 -8.99
C VAL A 16 -29.71 -0.28 -10.19
N GLY A 17 -31.01 -0.02 -10.36
CA GLY A 17 -31.49 0.75 -11.51
C GLY A 17 -31.13 0.14 -12.86
N GLY A 18 -31.07 -1.20 -12.94
CA GLY A 18 -30.73 -1.92 -14.18
C GLY A 18 -29.23 -1.96 -14.53
N LYS A 19 -28.33 -1.55 -13.62
CA LYS A 19 -26.88 -1.66 -13.78
C LYS A 19 -26.26 -2.52 -12.68
N GLU A 20 -25.22 -3.27 -13.02
CA GLU A 20 -24.43 -4.02 -12.03
C GLU A 20 -23.82 -3.06 -11.02
N ALA A 21 -23.81 -3.45 -9.75
CA ALA A 21 -23.24 -2.65 -8.69
C ALA A 21 -21.70 -2.62 -8.77
N PRO A 22 -21.04 -1.48 -8.45
CA PRO A 22 -19.60 -1.46 -8.29
C PRO A 22 -19.16 -2.36 -7.14
N GLY A 23 -18.21 -3.27 -7.41
CA GLY A 23 -17.66 -4.22 -6.44
C GLY A 23 -17.19 -3.58 -5.12
N PRO A 24 -16.39 -2.49 -5.14
CA PRO A 24 -15.99 -1.78 -3.92
C PRO A 24 -17.16 -1.33 -3.05
N LEU A 25 -18.24 -0.82 -3.67
CA LEU A 25 -19.40 -0.32 -2.94
C LEU A 25 -20.21 -1.46 -2.33
N PHE A 26 -20.28 -2.60 -3.00
CA PHE A 26 -20.90 -3.80 -2.47
C PHE A 26 -20.17 -4.29 -1.21
N ASP A 27 -18.84 -4.47 -1.30
CA ASP A 27 -18.02 -4.98 -0.20
C ASP A 27 -18.03 -4.02 1.01
N PHE A 28 -17.82 -2.73 0.74
CA PHE A 28 -17.84 -1.68 1.76
C PHE A 28 -19.23 -1.55 2.40
N GLY A 29 -20.28 -1.52 1.58
CA GLY A 29 -21.66 -1.33 2.03
C GLY A 29 -22.12 -2.43 2.97
N LEU A 30 -21.87 -3.70 2.62
CA LEU A 30 -22.24 -4.84 3.46
C LEU A 30 -21.51 -4.81 4.81
N LEU A 31 -20.19 -4.55 4.82
CA LEU A 31 -19.44 -4.47 6.07
C LEU A 31 -19.97 -3.33 6.96
N MET A 32 -20.12 -2.13 6.39
CA MET A 32 -20.56 -0.96 7.16
C MET A 32 -21.95 -1.16 7.73
N PHE A 33 -22.87 -1.71 6.94
CA PHE A 33 -24.24 -1.97 7.38
C PHE A 33 -24.30 -3.00 8.52
N HIS A 34 -23.58 -4.12 8.41
CA HIS A 34 -23.67 -5.21 9.39
C HIS A 34 -22.76 -5.04 10.62
N CYS A 35 -21.62 -4.38 10.45
CA CYS A 35 -20.53 -4.36 11.42
C CYS A 35 -20.05 -2.96 11.80
N GLY A 36 -20.35 -1.91 11.04
CA GLY A 36 -19.78 -0.57 11.22
C GLY A 36 -19.96 -0.03 12.65
N GLU A 37 -21.19 -0.07 13.17
CA GLU A 37 -21.49 0.38 14.54
C GLU A 37 -20.84 -0.51 15.61
N LYS A 38 -20.83 -1.82 15.40
CA LYS A 38 -20.24 -2.79 16.35
C LYS A 38 -18.73 -2.57 16.48
N LEU A 39 -18.04 -2.39 15.35
CA LEU A 39 -16.62 -2.09 15.34
C LEU A 39 -16.33 -0.78 16.08
N PHE A 40 -17.19 0.23 15.91
CA PHE A 40 -16.97 1.55 16.48
C PHE A 40 -17.14 1.51 18.00
N ARG A 41 -18.23 0.91 18.48
CA ARG A 41 -18.50 0.75 19.91
C ARG A 41 -17.44 -0.07 20.63
N ASN A 42 -16.75 -0.96 19.92
CA ASN A 42 -15.68 -1.80 20.47
C ASN A 42 -14.28 -1.16 20.34
N GLY A 43 -14.17 0.10 19.88
CA GLY A 43 -12.89 0.80 19.76
C GLY A 43 -11.95 0.28 18.67
N SER A 44 -12.46 -0.48 17.68
CA SER A 44 -11.65 -1.20 16.69
C SER A 44 -11.81 -0.68 15.25
N GLY A 45 -12.54 0.41 15.03
CA GLY A 45 -12.80 0.98 13.70
C GLY A 45 -14.28 1.08 13.38
N PRO A 46 -14.68 1.38 12.14
CA PRO A 46 -14.36 0.53 10.99
C PRO A 46 -13.13 1.00 10.20
N PHE A 47 -12.23 0.05 9.87
CA PHE A 47 -10.94 0.32 9.21
C PHE A 47 -10.79 -0.39 7.86
N PHE A 48 -10.28 0.34 6.87
CA PHE A 48 -10.20 -0.10 5.47
C PHE A 48 -8.81 0.00 4.86
N TYR A 49 -8.57 -0.80 3.83
CA TYR A 49 -7.43 -0.73 2.94
C TYR A 49 -7.93 -0.45 1.51
N LEU A 50 -7.58 0.69 0.93
CA LEU A 50 -8.09 1.11 -0.38
C LEU A 50 -7.08 0.75 -1.47
N SER A 51 -7.46 -0.20 -2.34
CA SER A 51 -6.59 -0.75 -3.38
C SER A 51 -6.73 -0.01 -4.71
N LYS A 52 -5.65 -0.02 -5.50
CA LYS A 52 -5.56 0.49 -6.88
C LYS A 52 -6.11 1.92 -7.08
N VAL A 53 -5.96 2.77 -6.07
CA VAL A 53 -6.26 4.20 -6.23
C VAL A 53 -5.27 4.78 -7.23
N GLU A 54 -5.78 5.49 -8.24
CA GLU A 54 -4.94 6.09 -9.29
C GLU A 54 -4.81 7.60 -9.17
N SER A 55 -5.74 8.26 -8.48
CA SER A 55 -5.76 9.73 -8.35
C SER A 55 -6.40 10.20 -7.04
N PHE A 56 -6.04 11.40 -6.58
CA PHE A 56 -6.71 12.08 -5.49
C PHE A 56 -8.23 12.24 -5.71
N MET A 57 -8.70 12.27 -6.96
CA MET A 57 -10.14 12.31 -7.26
C MET A 57 -10.87 11.04 -6.78
N GLU A 58 -10.22 9.89 -6.85
CA GLU A 58 -10.76 8.63 -6.31
C GLU A 58 -10.71 8.61 -4.78
N ALA A 59 -9.67 9.21 -4.17
CA ALA A 59 -9.62 9.43 -2.73
C ALA A 59 -10.76 10.36 -2.25
N ARG A 60 -11.06 11.41 -3.02
CA ARG A 60 -12.22 12.29 -2.79
C ARG A 60 -13.55 11.54 -2.89
N LEU A 61 -13.68 10.64 -3.87
CA LEU A 61 -14.86 9.78 -3.99
C LEU A 61 -15.04 8.92 -2.74
N TRP A 62 -13.97 8.28 -2.26
CA TRP A 62 -14.00 7.52 -0.99
C TRP A 62 -14.38 8.38 0.21
N LYS A 63 -13.81 9.59 0.36
CA LYS A 63 -14.23 10.55 1.40
C LYS A 63 -15.75 10.79 1.35
N ASN A 64 -16.30 11.07 0.17
CA ASN A 64 -17.72 11.36 0.03
C ASN A 64 -18.59 10.16 0.43
N ILE A 65 -18.17 8.94 0.07
CA ILE A 65 -18.83 7.70 0.48
C ILE A 65 -18.75 7.54 2.01
N PHE A 66 -17.58 7.73 2.61
CA PHE A 66 -17.40 7.62 4.06
C PHE A 66 -18.27 8.61 4.83
N VAL A 67 -18.25 9.88 4.45
CA VAL A 67 -19.07 10.93 5.07
C VAL A 67 -20.55 10.57 4.96
N TRP A 68 -21.01 10.19 3.75
CA TRP A 68 -22.40 9.80 3.55
C TRP A 68 -22.78 8.61 4.44
N THR A 69 -21.95 7.57 4.51
CA THR A 69 -22.24 6.38 5.30
C THR A 69 -22.23 6.67 6.80
N GLN A 70 -21.29 7.48 7.31
CA GLN A 70 -21.26 7.87 8.72
C GLN A 70 -22.54 8.62 9.10
N LEU A 71 -22.95 9.61 8.27
CA LEU A 71 -24.21 10.32 8.48
C LEU A 71 -25.41 9.38 8.42
N LYS A 72 -25.43 8.46 7.46
CA LYS A 72 -26.54 7.51 7.26
C LYS A 72 -26.70 6.52 8.41
N LEU A 73 -25.59 6.11 9.02
CA LEU A 73 -25.55 5.14 10.13
C LEU A 73 -25.48 5.80 11.51
N GLY A 74 -25.49 7.15 11.58
CA GLY A 74 -25.37 7.87 12.85
C GLY A 74 -24.00 7.73 13.53
N LEU A 75 -22.94 7.43 12.77
CA LEU A 75 -21.57 7.35 13.28
C LEU A 75 -20.93 8.74 13.29
N PRO A 76 -20.04 9.05 14.26
CA PRO A 76 -19.27 10.29 14.24
C PRO A 76 -18.44 10.43 12.96
N LEU A 77 -18.29 11.66 12.45
CA LEU A 77 -17.41 11.93 11.32
C LEU A 77 -15.95 11.58 11.66
N GLY A 78 -15.25 10.95 10.71
CA GLY A 78 -13.88 10.49 10.90
C GLY A 78 -13.76 9.18 11.69
N SER A 79 -14.87 8.50 11.99
CA SER A 79 -14.88 7.16 12.60
C SER A 79 -14.40 6.06 11.65
N ILE A 80 -14.66 6.22 10.35
CA ILE A 80 -14.07 5.38 9.32
C ILE A 80 -12.61 5.80 9.12
N LYS A 81 -11.67 4.86 9.21
CA LYS A 81 -10.27 5.08 8.84
C LYS A 81 -9.83 4.20 7.68
N ALA A 82 -8.94 4.69 6.85
CA ALA A 82 -8.48 4.01 5.65
C ALA A 82 -6.99 4.23 5.41
N THR A 83 -6.26 3.15 5.14
CA THR A 83 -4.91 3.18 4.58
C THR A 83 -5.02 3.01 3.06
N VAL A 84 -4.37 3.88 2.29
CA VAL A 84 -4.40 3.80 0.81
C VAL A 84 -3.16 3.05 0.32
N LEU A 85 -3.36 2.03 -0.52
CA LEU A 85 -2.24 1.39 -1.21
C LEU A 85 -1.82 2.27 -2.38
N ILE A 86 -0.60 2.80 -2.34
CA ILE A 86 -0.01 3.51 -3.49
C ILE A 86 0.57 2.48 -4.44
N GLU A 87 -0.28 1.68 -5.05
CA GLU A 87 0.14 0.56 -5.92
C GLU A 87 -0.05 0.87 -7.41
N ASN A 88 -0.11 2.15 -7.75
CA ASN A 88 -0.17 2.66 -9.11
C ASN A 88 0.84 3.80 -9.27
N VAL A 89 1.59 3.79 -10.38
CA VAL A 89 2.59 4.82 -10.70
C VAL A 89 2.00 6.23 -10.72
N LEU A 90 0.76 6.41 -11.19
CA LEU A 90 0.14 7.73 -11.22
C LEU A 90 -0.13 8.25 -9.80
N ALA A 91 -0.56 7.37 -8.89
CA ALA A 91 -0.83 7.74 -7.50
C ALA A 91 0.44 8.15 -6.73
N ALA A 92 1.64 7.69 -7.13
CA ALA A 92 2.89 8.15 -6.52
C ALA A 92 3.15 9.65 -6.76
N PHE A 93 2.57 10.23 -7.81
CA PHE A 93 2.65 11.67 -8.08
C PHE A 93 1.58 12.50 -7.39
N GLU A 94 0.61 11.86 -6.73
CA GLU A 94 -0.55 12.52 -6.11
C GLU A 94 -0.70 12.13 -4.62
N MET A 95 0.36 11.62 -3.97
CA MET A 95 0.30 11.12 -2.60
C MET A 95 -0.11 12.20 -1.59
N GLU A 96 0.36 13.44 -1.77
CA GLU A 96 -0.01 14.57 -0.90
C GLU A 96 -1.49 14.91 -1.04
N GLU A 97 -2.00 14.97 -2.27
CA GLU A 97 -3.38 15.25 -2.58
C GLU A 97 -4.32 14.13 -2.12
N ILE A 98 -3.90 12.86 -2.26
CA ILE A 98 -4.63 11.70 -1.73
C ILE A 98 -4.76 11.81 -0.21
N LEU A 99 -3.66 12.11 0.50
CA LEU A 99 -3.70 12.33 1.96
C LEU A 99 -4.59 13.53 2.32
N TYR A 100 -4.51 14.62 1.56
CA TYR A 100 -5.34 15.81 1.81
C TYR A 100 -6.83 15.53 1.65
N GLU A 101 -7.22 14.80 0.60
CA GLU A 101 -8.60 14.42 0.34
C GLU A 101 -9.14 13.47 1.42
N LEU A 102 -8.29 12.63 2.00
CA LEU A 102 -8.68 11.70 3.06
C LEU A 102 -8.26 12.15 4.46
N ARG A 103 -7.83 13.39 4.69
CA ARG A 103 -7.20 13.83 5.97
C ARG A 103 -7.99 13.51 7.25
N GLU A 104 -9.32 13.50 7.21
CA GLU A 104 -10.18 13.17 8.35
C GLU A 104 -10.37 11.65 8.54
N HIS A 105 -10.09 10.86 7.51
CA HIS A 105 -10.30 9.42 7.42
C HIS A 105 -9.00 8.64 7.16
N SER A 106 -7.84 9.29 7.09
CA SER A 106 -6.58 8.63 6.74
C SER A 106 -6.01 7.87 7.93
N ALA A 107 -5.51 6.67 7.64
CA ALA A 107 -4.62 5.88 8.50
C ALA A 107 -3.28 5.63 7.78
N GLY A 108 -2.88 6.55 6.89
CA GLY A 108 -1.61 6.48 6.19
C GLY A 108 -1.66 5.88 4.80
N LEU A 109 -0.48 5.61 4.26
CA LEU A 109 -0.25 5.02 2.94
C LEU A 109 0.51 3.69 3.08
N ASN A 110 0.36 2.82 2.08
CA ASN A 110 1.08 1.55 2.00
C ASN A 110 1.85 1.42 0.68
N CYS A 111 3.04 0.86 0.79
CA CYS A 111 3.97 0.62 -0.31
C CYS A 111 3.72 -0.74 -0.98
N GLY A 112 3.04 -0.74 -2.13
CA GLY A 112 2.65 -1.96 -2.87
C GLY A 112 3.57 -2.28 -4.05
N ILE A 113 4.75 -2.85 -3.83
CA ILE A 113 5.80 -2.94 -4.88
C ILE A 113 5.42 -3.75 -6.13
N TRP A 114 4.63 -4.82 -5.99
CA TRP A 114 4.28 -5.72 -7.10
C TRP A 114 3.27 -5.08 -8.04
N ASP A 115 2.15 -4.60 -7.49
CA ASP A 115 1.12 -3.90 -8.26
C ASP A 115 1.63 -2.55 -8.75
N TYR A 116 2.47 -1.84 -7.99
CA TYR A 116 3.17 -0.64 -8.46
C TYR A 116 3.99 -0.94 -9.72
N SER A 117 4.81 -1.99 -9.70
CA SER A 117 5.60 -2.40 -10.87
C SER A 117 4.72 -2.83 -12.05
N ALA A 118 3.63 -3.55 -11.79
CA ALA A 118 2.66 -3.93 -12.82
C ALA A 118 1.94 -2.72 -13.43
N SER A 119 1.71 -1.67 -12.66
CA SER A 119 1.05 -0.45 -13.14
C SER A 119 1.84 0.25 -14.25
N PHE A 120 3.17 0.17 -14.26
CA PHE A 120 3.97 0.68 -15.37
C PHE A 120 3.69 -0.05 -16.68
N ILE A 121 3.50 -1.37 -16.62
CA ILE A 121 3.12 -2.16 -17.80
C ILE A 121 1.74 -1.72 -18.29
N ASN A 122 0.79 -1.53 -17.37
CA ASN A 122 -0.57 -1.08 -17.70
C ASN A 122 -0.60 0.32 -18.32
N LYS A 123 0.12 1.30 -17.73
CA LYS A 123 0.08 2.71 -18.14
C LYS A 123 1.03 3.05 -19.27
N PHE A 124 2.18 2.39 -19.32
CA PHE A 124 3.27 2.74 -20.23
C PHE A 124 3.78 1.58 -21.09
N GLY A 125 3.16 0.40 -21.05
CA GLY A 125 3.66 -0.81 -21.73
C GLY A 125 3.81 -0.70 -23.25
N ARG A 126 3.22 0.32 -23.89
CA ARG A 126 3.44 0.64 -25.32
C ARG A 126 4.72 1.44 -25.60
N ARG A 127 5.42 1.89 -24.56
CA ARG A 127 6.64 2.70 -24.66
C ARG A 127 7.86 1.85 -24.32
N GLN A 128 8.79 1.70 -25.25
CA GLN A 128 9.98 0.87 -25.06
C GLN A 128 10.83 1.28 -23.85
N ALA A 129 10.83 2.56 -23.49
CA ALA A 129 11.52 3.08 -22.31
C ALA A 129 10.99 2.53 -20.97
N PHE A 130 9.77 1.96 -20.96
CA PHE A 130 9.08 1.47 -19.77
C PHE A 130 8.97 -0.06 -19.72
N LEU A 131 9.80 -0.77 -20.48
CA LEU A 131 9.86 -2.23 -20.44
C LEU A 131 10.49 -2.69 -19.12
N LEU A 132 9.68 -3.38 -18.30
CA LEU A 132 10.15 -4.00 -17.07
C LEU A 132 10.81 -5.35 -17.42
N PRO A 133 12.09 -5.57 -17.04
CA PRO A 133 12.75 -6.87 -17.22
C PRO A 133 12.21 -7.92 -16.23
N ASP A 134 12.87 -9.08 -16.14
CA ASP A 134 12.50 -10.16 -15.22
C ASP A 134 12.16 -9.66 -13.81
N ARG A 135 10.87 -9.76 -13.45
CA ARG A 135 10.34 -9.27 -12.19
C ARG A 135 11.07 -9.84 -10.97
N SER A 136 11.51 -11.10 -11.04
CA SER A 136 12.18 -11.77 -9.91
C SER A 136 13.52 -11.13 -9.54
N LYS A 137 14.17 -10.48 -10.52
CA LYS A 137 15.48 -9.85 -10.37
C LYS A 137 15.40 -8.34 -10.19
N TYR A 138 14.34 -7.70 -10.69
CA TYR A 138 14.26 -6.24 -10.82
C TYR A 138 13.11 -5.59 -10.04
N VAL A 139 12.20 -6.35 -9.45
CA VAL A 139 11.18 -5.81 -8.53
C VAL A 139 11.63 -6.05 -7.10
N ASN A 140 12.52 -5.20 -6.61
CA ASN A 140 12.95 -5.18 -5.21
C ASN A 140 13.43 -3.78 -4.78
N MET A 141 13.52 -3.58 -3.47
CA MET A 141 13.89 -2.31 -2.85
C MET A 141 15.33 -1.84 -3.12
N GLU A 142 16.17 -2.66 -3.74
CA GLU A 142 17.53 -2.26 -4.14
C GLU A 142 17.53 -1.45 -5.44
N LYS A 143 16.43 -1.45 -6.20
CA LYS A 143 16.32 -0.68 -7.45
C LYS A 143 15.90 0.75 -7.17
N ARG A 144 16.55 1.70 -7.84
CA ARG A 144 16.37 3.16 -7.66
C ARG A 144 14.89 3.56 -7.65
N PHE A 145 14.10 3.16 -8.65
CA PHE A 145 12.70 3.59 -8.73
C PHE A 145 11.83 3.11 -7.57
N LEU A 146 12.05 1.90 -7.05
CA LEU A 146 11.31 1.38 -5.89
C LEU A 146 11.81 1.98 -4.58
N ARG A 147 13.12 2.17 -4.44
CA ARG A 147 13.70 2.85 -3.28
C ARG A 147 13.19 4.29 -3.18
N SER A 148 13.31 5.07 -4.25
CA SER A 148 12.84 6.45 -4.31
C SER A 148 11.33 6.56 -4.13
N TYR A 149 10.55 5.59 -4.65
CA TYR A 149 9.13 5.50 -4.37
C TYR A 149 8.82 5.31 -2.88
N MET A 150 9.49 4.39 -2.18
CA MET A 150 9.29 4.19 -0.74
C MET A 150 9.75 5.40 0.08
N GLU A 151 10.91 5.96 -0.23
CA GLU A 151 11.42 7.17 0.41
C GLU A 151 10.44 8.34 0.27
N LEU A 152 9.90 8.57 -0.94
CA LEU A 152 8.90 9.61 -1.17
C LEU A 152 7.60 9.34 -0.40
N LEU A 153 7.15 8.08 -0.33
CA LEU A 153 5.95 7.69 0.42
C LEU A 153 6.13 7.97 1.91
N VAL A 154 7.25 7.53 2.50
CA VAL A 154 7.60 7.78 3.91
C VAL A 154 7.67 9.27 4.19
N GLN A 155 8.45 10.01 3.40
CA GLN A 155 8.59 11.47 3.54
C GLN A 155 7.24 12.18 3.44
N THR A 156 6.38 11.78 2.51
CA THR A 156 5.05 12.37 2.32
C THR A 156 4.12 12.09 3.50
N CYS A 157 4.10 10.85 3.97
CA CYS A 157 3.32 10.45 5.14
C CYS A 157 3.75 11.20 6.41
N HIS A 158 5.05 11.17 6.73
CA HIS A 158 5.56 11.71 7.99
C HIS A 158 5.44 13.23 8.08
N ARG A 159 5.65 13.97 6.97
CA ARG A 159 5.37 15.42 6.90
C ARG A 159 3.91 15.78 7.20
N ARG A 160 2.98 14.82 7.07
CA ARG A 160 1.55 14.99 7.34
C ARG A 160 1.09 14.30 8.63
N GLY A 161 2.01 13.72 9.41
CA GLY A 161 1.68 12.95 10.61
C GLY A 161 0.88 11.67 10.31
N ALA A 162 0.99 11.15 9.09
CA ALA A 162 0.33 9.94 8.65
C ALA A 162 1.32 8.77 8.64
N LEU A 163 0.84 7.53 8.82
CA LEU A 163 1.70 6.36 8.82
C LEU A 163 2.11 5.95 7.39
N ALA A 164 3.33 5.46 7.22
CA ALA A 164 3.87 4.85 6.02
C ALA A 164 4.15 3.38 6.28
N THR A 165 3.51 2.46 5.56
CA THR A 165 3.76 1.02 5.74
C THR A 165 4.41 0.39 4.53
N GLY A 166 5.31 -0.56 4.77
CA GLY A 166 5.97 -1.38 3.76
C GLY A 166 5.06 -2.48 3.19
N GLY A 167 5.56 -3.15 2.15
CA GLY A 167 4.81 -4.16 1.40
C GLY A 167 4.76 -5.53 2.07
N MET A 168 4.27 -6.52 1.33
CA MET A 168 4.12 -7.91 1.77
C MET A 168 5.40 -8.74 1.61
N ALA A 169 5.85 -9.39 2.68
CA ALA A 169 6.68 -10.59 2.60
C ALA A 169 5.80 -11.82 2.38
N ALA A 170 5.70 -12.26 1.12
CA ALA A 170 4.79 -13.34 0.69
C ALA A 170 5.37 -14.76 0.82
N LEU A 171 6.56 -14.90 1.40
CA LEU A 171 7.25 -16.17 1.51
C LEU A 171 6.60 -17.06 2.58
N LEU A 172 6.32 -18.33 2.23
CA LEU A 172 6.00 -19.38 3.19
C LEU A 172 7.30 -19.94 3.78
N LEU A 173 7.32 -20.08 5.11
CA LEU A 173 8.49 -20.61 5.80
C LEU A 173 8.59 -22.13 5.56
N PRO A 174 9.71 -22.64 5.03
CA PRO A 174 9.88 -24.06 4.81
C PRO A 174 10.11 -24.79 6.14
N GLU A 175 9.76 -26.08 6.19
CA GLU A 175 9.99 -26.94 7.36
C GLU A 175 11.47 -27.35 7.49
N ASP A 176 12.18 -27.48 6.36
CA ASP A 176 13.60 -27.82 6.35
C ASP A 176 14.43 -26.73 7.04
N ARG A 177 15.33 -27.13 7.94
CA ARG A 177 16.06 -26.21 8.83
C ARG A 177 16.97 -25.24 8.08
N ASP A 178 17.64 -25.69 7.03
CA ASP A 178 18.61 -24.86 6.30
C ASP A 178 17.88 -23.95 5.31
N ALA A 179 16.83 -24.46 4.66
CA ALA A 179 15.91 -23.65 3.87
C ALA A 179 15.23 -22.58 4.74
N TYR A 180 14.83 -22.91 5.96
CA TYR A 180 14.18 -21.99 6.91
C TYR A 180 15.13 -20.84 7.27
N ARG A 181 16.38 -21.17 7.62
CA ARG A 181 17.40 -20.17 7.94
C ARG A 181 17.65 -19.23 6.77
N THR A 182 17.72 -19.77 5.56
CA THR A 182 17.92 -19.00 4.33
C THR A 182 16.74 -18.07 4.06
N ALA A 183 15.52 -18.60 4.14
CA ALA A 183 14.27 -17.84 3.99
C ALA A 183 14.18 -16.70 5.01
N MET A 184 14.40 -17.00 6.29
CA MET A 184 14.34 -16.02 7.37
C MET A 184 15.39 -14.93 7.19
N ALA A 185 16.64 -15.29 6.85
CA ALA A 185 17.69 -14.31 6.58
C ALA A 185 17.34 -13.38 5.40
N ALA A 186 16.77 -13.94 4.32
CA ALA A 186 16.35 -13.16 3.16
C ALA A 186 15.22 -12.18 3.49
N VAL A 187 14.18 -12.65 4.22
CA VAL A 187 13.06 -11.79 4.63
C VAL A 187 13.52 -10.70 5.59
N SER A 188 14.29 -11.07 6.62
CA SER A 188 14.84 -10.10 7.60
C SER A 188 15.68 -9.03 6.91
N ARG A 189 16.52 -9.41 5.94
CA ARG A 189 17.33 -8.45 5.17
C ARG A 189 16.46 -7.45 4.42
N LEU A 190 15.43 -7.92 3.70
CA LEU A 190 14.55 -7.05 2.95
C LEU A 190 13.70 -6.15 3.86
N LYS A 191 13.19 -6.68 4.98
CA LYS A 191 12.42 -5.89 5.95
C LYS A 191 13.28 -4.89 6.70
N LEU A 192 14.53 -5.21 6.98
CA LEU A 192 15.47 -4.24 7.54
C LEU A 192 15.68 -3.05 6.60
N MET A 193 15.75 -3.27 5.28
CA MET A 193 15.81 -2.15 4.32
C MET A 193 14.57 -1.27 4.38
N GLU A 194 13.37 -1.85 4.53
CA GLU A 194 12.13 -1.07 4.69
C GLU A 194 12.15 -0.28 6.01
N ILE A 195 12.57 -0.91 7.12
CA ILE A 195 12.69 -0.25 8.43
C ILE A 195 13.65 0.93 8.35
N GLN A 196 14.83 0.73 7.75
CA GLN A 196 15.84 1.77 7.57
C GLN A 196 15.38 2.91 6.64
N ALA A 197 14.45 2.63 5.73
CA ALA A 197 13.82 3.67 4.90
C ALA A 197 12.75 4.47 5.67
N GLY A 198 12.39 4.07 6.89
CA GLY A 198 11.49 4.81 7.77
C GLY A 198 10.05 4.31 7.80
N VAL A 199 9.73 3.09 7.34
CA VAL A 199 8.34 2.59 7.44
C VAL A 199 7.90 2.38 8.89
N ASP A 200 6.64 2.66 9.22
CA ASP A 200 6.03 2.46 10.54
C ASP A 200 5.57 1.00 10.79
N GLY A 201 5.71 0.14 9.79
CA GLY A 201 5.32 -1.26 9.85
C GLY A 201 5.27 -1.87 8.46
N PHE A 202 5.01 -3.17 8.37
CA PHE A 202 4.98 -3.90 7.09
C PHE A 202 4.12 -5.17 7.19
N MET A 203 3.85 -5.80 6.05
CA MET A 203 3.00 -6.99 5.98
C MET A 203 3.82 -8.28 5.85
N VAL A 204 3.34 -9.35 6.48
CA VAL A 204 3.86 -10.72 6.35
C VAL A 204 2.71 -11.67 6.03
N TYR A 205 2.98 -12.72 5.26
CA TYR A 205 1.98 -13.72 4.90
C TYR A 205 1.98 -14.91 5.86
N ASP A 206 3.16 -15.43 6.17
CA ASP A 206 3.32 -16.58 7.06
C ASP A 206 3.25 -16.15 8.54
N LEU A 207 2.49 -16.88 9.35
CA LEU A 207 2.35 -16.60 10.79
C LEU A 207 3.67 -16.73 11.54
N GLY A 208 4.56 -17.63 11.11
CA GLY A 208 5.88 -17.82 11.71
C GLY A 208 6.83 -16.63 11.50
N LEU A 209 6.48 -15.67 10.64
CA LEU A 209 7.22 -14.42 10.47
C LEU A 209 6.80 -13.33 11.47
N ILE A 210 5.63 -13.45 12.13
CA ILE A 210 5.08 -12.37 12.96
C ILE A 210 6.05 -12.00 14.08
N GLU A 211 6.39 -12.94 14.95
CA GLU A 211 7.24 -12.67 16.12
C GLU A 211 8.68 -12.26 15.71
N PRO A 212 9.36 -12.96 14.78
CA PRO A 212 10.69 -12.54 14.33
C PRO A 212 10.71 -11.13 13.72
N MET A 213 9.70 -10.77 12.93
CA MET A 213 9.66 -9.45 12.29
C MET A 213 9.27 -8.33 13.26
N GLN A 214 8.42 -8.61 14.26
CA GLN A 214 8.17 -7.67 15.37
C GLN A 214 9.44 -7.38 16.16
N LYS A 215 10.23 -8.42 16.48
CA LYS A 215 11.54 -8.28 17.14
C LYS A 215 12.52 -7.47 16.29
N LEU A 216 12.55 -7.72 14.99
CA LEU A 216 13.39 -6.97 14.06
C LEU A 216 13.01 -5.47 14.06
N PHE A 217 11.71 -5.15 14.01
CA PHE A 217 11.25 -3.76 14.09
C PHE A 217 11.70 -3.11 15.41
N GLN A 218 11.36 -3.73 16.55
CA GLN A 218 11.72 -3.22 17.88
C GLN A 218 13.22 -3.03 18.10
N LEU A 219 14.06 -3.86 17.50
CA LEU A 219 15.53 -3.74 17.60
C LEU A 219 16.06 -2.51 16.86
N HIS A 220 15.35 -2.05 15.84
CA HIS A 220 15.81 -1.02 14.91
C HIS A 220 14.98 0.27 14.95
N THR A 221 13.97 0.36 15.83
CA THR A 221 13.13 1.56 15.99
C THR A 221 13.01 1.98 17.45
N GLU A 222 12.85 3.28 17.68
CA GLU A 222 12.59 3.85 19.00
C GLU A 222 11.08 4.12 19.17
N GLY A 223 10.33 3.05 19.42
CA GLY A 223 8.89 3.12 19.72
C GLY A 223 7.97 2.42 18.71
N ASP A 224 6.68 2.75 18.80
CA ASP A 224 5.61 2.06 18.06
C ASP A 224 5.56 2.43 16.56
N ASN A 225 6.23 3.52 16.16
CA ASN A 225 6.29 4.02 14.79
C ASN A 225 7.55 4.89 14.60
N GLN A 226 7.78 5.32 13.36
CA GLN A 226 8.93 6.11 12.92
C GLN A 226 8.50 7.51 12.42
N LEU A 227 7.35 8.04 12.85
CA LEU A 227 6.83 9.36 12.42
C LEU A 227 7.81 10.53 12.62
N HIS A 228 8.77 10.38 13.54
CA HIS A 228 9.83 11.36 13.80
C HIS A 228 10.87 11.44 12.65
N GLN A 229 10.96 10.42 11.79
CA GLN A 229 11.89 10.38 10.67
C GLN A 229 11.32 11.12 9.46
N LEU A 230 11.54 12.43 9.39
CA LEU A 230 10.95 13.28 8.35
C LEU A 230 11.63 13.14 6.97
N LEU A 231 12.82 12.54 6.90
CA LEU A 231 13.61 12.40 5.67
C LEU A 231 13.85 13.73 4.93
N GLU A 232 14.16 14.81 5.66
CA GLU A 232 14.29 16.16 5.08
C GLU A 232 15.40 16.27 4.02
N ASP A 233 16.47 15.48 4.15
CA ASP A 233 17.59 15.47 3.22
C ASP A 233 17.31 14.68 1.92
N VAL A 234 16.20 13.94 1.87
CA VAL A 234 15.85 13.12 0.71
C VAL A 234 15.08 13.96 -0.30
N THR A 235 15.60 14.06 -1.52
CA THR A 235 14.90 14.69 -2.64
C THR A 235 14.60 13.66 -3.72
N VAL A 236 13.33 13.30 -3.88
CA VAL A 236 12.87 12.40 -4.94
C VAL A 236 12.30 13.21 -6.09
N THR A 237 12.85 13.01 -7.28
CA THR A 237 12.40 13.67 -8.51
C THR A 237 11.42 12.77 -9.30
N PRO A 238 10.62 13.34 -10.22
CA PRO A 238 9.84 12.53 -11.16
C PRO A 238 10.65 11.49 -11.93
N ASP A 239 11.88 11.84 -12.31
CA ASP A 239 12.77 10.93 -13.04
C ASP A 239 13.22 9.75 -12.16
N ASP A 240 13.38 9.94 -10.85
CA ASP A 240 13.68 8.86 -9.92
C ASP A 240 12.56 7.81 -9.91
N LEU A 241 11.31 8.25 -9.90
CA LEU A 241 10.13 7.38 -9.91
C LEU A 241 9.94 6.63 -11.24
N LEU A 242 10.36 7.25 -12.36
CA LEU A 242 10.17 6.72 -13.71
C LEU A 242 11.39 5.95 -14.26
N SER A 243 12.50 5.94 -13.52
CA SER A 243 13.76 5.31 -13.94
C SER A 243 13.68 3.79 -13.97
N MET A 244 13.40 3.21 -15.14
CA MET A 244 13.37 1.76 -15.29
C MET A 244 14.74 1.10 -15.10
N PRO A 245 14.79 -0.10 -14.51
CA PRO A 245 16.03 -0.85 -14.42
C PRO A 245 16.53 -1.24 -15.81
N SER A 246 17.76 -0.85 -16.14
CA SER A 246 18.40 -1.19 -17.41
C SER A 246 18.83 -2.66 -17.44
N VAL A 247 18.52 -3.37 -18.54
CA VAL A 247 19.11 -4.68 -18.84
C VAL A 247 20.41 -4.47 -19.63
N SER A 248 21.49 -5.13 -19.24
CA SER A 248 22.60 -5.35 -20.18
C SER A 248 22.06 -6.12 -21.38
N ARG A 249 22.19 -5.59 -22.61
CA ARG A 249 21.61 -6.13 -23.85
C ARG A 249 22.05 -7.58 -24.22
N SER A 250 22.80 -8.28 -23.39
CA SER A 250 23.36 -9.61 -23.69
C SER A 250 22.37 -10.78 -23.54
N LEU A 251 21.07 -10.54 -23.29
CA LEU A 251 20.12 -11.61 -22.92
C LEU A 251 18.76 -11.53 -23.65
N ILE A 252 18.67 -10.85 -24.79
CA ILE A 252 17.49 -10.94 -25.65
C ILE A 252 17.82 -11.92 -26.78
N PRO A 253 17.32 -13.17 -26.75
CA PRO A 253 17.40 -14.04 -27.92
C PRO A 253 16.59 -13.40 -29.06
N HIS A 254 17.18 -13.37 -30.25
CA HIS A 254 16.55 -12.92 -31.49
C HIS A 254 15.33 -13.76 -31.88
#